data_AF-A0A2P6N8G2-F1
#
_entry.id   AF-A0A2P6N8G2-F1
#
_cell.length_a   1.000
_cell.length_b   1.000
_cell.length_c   1.000
_cell.angle_alpha   90.00
_cell.angle_beta   90.00
_cell.angle_gamma   90.00
#
_symmetry.space_group_name_H-M   'P 1'
#
loop_
_entity.id
_entity.type
_entity.pdbx_description
1 polymer ?
#
loop_
_entity_poly.entity_id
_entity_poly.type
_entity_poly.pdbx_seq_one_letter_code
_entity_poly.pdbx_strand_id
1 'polypeptide(L)'
;MRITPKIAYDPGDKSAILLKPNRCHDLHEASQVYSFWAMSTLQNTIMKRQRTEFKEDECTPESTALSVLLSSDKAMVVVGFQGSDPYIRLINDSARELLSHFWRNMDSEILGICEGHSKRTKRNLTAKKIKWRQPFDLSTTANAIEEDLIGRMLGMFKVNVSLIKMVERGKHEYITANKNVANIFNLPEAYQLRGRKSDTLGCFESDSASIYDQFRDFNNSENKTATFYMELEQFPNLTFFTSSREVMPGIFLCLCIEHDRLTFPEPRPHRPPKLNRISRVSSPKVWSRIRWDQFMEECILHLNHNRQHASNTRIKLPDHFMDNTENVFCYAYASDQPFLPAGHGDGHTWKSSRGIVCAGNLQRKYHYTELPDGRKLRRRVMWLEDVKGLWMVEYRHFENNCNTEASHLMGTELLDWNFLTSEIYTQSTSKLDNEMEQMTQSSLFQMAETRTPQMGSENVTSYVNSILHNWASVYGM
;
A
#
# COMPACT_ATOMS: atom_id res chain seq x y z
N MET A 1 25.14 47.75 21.66
CA MET A 1 26.42 47.26 21.09
C MET A 1 26.10 46.34 19.93
N ARG A 2 26.35 46.79 18.69
CA ARG A 2 26.18 46.01 17.46
C ARG A 2 27.57 45.80 16.87
N ILE A 3 27.95 44.55 16.63
CA ILE A 3 29.22 44.17 16.01
C ILE A 3 28.91 43.70 14.60
N THR A 4 29.36 44.46 13.61
CA THR A 4 29.44 44.08 12.20
C THR A 4 30.88 43.63 11.89
N PRO A 5 31.10 42.57 11.08
CA PRO A 5 32.44 42.22 10.64
C PRO A 5 32.84 43.07 9.42
N LYS A 6 34.04 43.67 9.51
CA LYS A 6 34.71 44.40 8.44
C LYS A 6 35.38 43.40 7.47
N ILE A 7 35.12 43.60 6.19
CA ILE A 7 35.89 43.06 5.06
C ILE A 7 37.18 43.87 4.95
N ALA A 8 38.33 43.19 4.92
CA ALA A 8 39.63 43.79 4.60
C ALA A 8 40.13 43.20 3.28
N TYR A 9 40.41 44.09 2.34
CA TYR A 9 40.97 43.86 1.02
C TYR A 9 42.47 44.16 1.11
N ASP A 10 43.33 43.27 0.63
CA ASP A 10 44.78 43.51 0.50
C ASP A 10 45.21 43.15 -0.93
N PRO A 11 45.83 44.07 -1.71
CA PRO A 11 46.21 43.83 -3.09
C PRO A 11 47.72 43.56 -3.24
N GLY A 12 48.07 42.45 -3.88
CA GLY A 12 49.33 42.32 -4.59
C GLY A 12 49.99 40.95 -4.48
N ASP A 13 49.95 40.18 -5.57
CA ASP A 13 51.20 39.85 -6.25
C ASP A 13 50.94 39.41 -7.70
N LYS A 14 51.85 39.81 -8.59
CA LYS A 14 51.82 39.61 -10.03
C LYS A 14 52.90 38.60 -10.40
N SER A 15 52.53 37.47 -11.00
CA SER A 15 53.45 36.75 -11.90
C SER A 15 52.68 35.92 -12.92
N ALA A 16 52.60 36.46 -14.13
CA ALA A 16 52.17 35.77 -15.33
C ALA A 16 53.36 34.98 -15.91
N ILE A 17 53.15 33.71 -16.29
CA ILE A 17 54.01 32.99 -17.22
C ILE A 17 53.16 32.54 -18.40
N LEU A 18 53.63 32.95 -19.57
CA LEU A 18 53.00 32.94 -20.86
C LEU A 18 53.98 32.18 -21.77
N LEU A 19 53.61 31.00 -22.28
CA LEU A 19 54.38 30.34 -23.33
C LEU A 19 53.45 29.83 -24.44
N LYS A 20 53.80 30.31 -25.64
CA LYS A 20 53.16 30.10 -26.94
C LYS A 20 53.45 28.70 -27.52
N PRO A 21 52.70 28.27 -28.55
CA PRO A 21 52.87 26.99 -29.23
C PRO A 21 53.87 27.09 -30.39
N ASN A 22 54.60 26.00 -30.67
CA ASN A 22 55.41 25.85 -31.89
C ASN A 22 54.83 24.75 -32.80
N ARG A 23 54.82 25.07 -34.09
CA ARG A 23 54.50 24.22 -35.26
C ARG A 23 55.78 23.92 -36.06
N CYS A 24 55.64 22.96 -37.00
CA CYS A 24 56.54 22.53 -38.10
C CYS A 24 57.67 21.56 -37.67
N HIS A 25 57.94 20.44 -38.35
CA HIS A 25 57.97 20.19 -39.80
C HIS A 25 57.54 18.76 -40.22
N ASP A 26 57.24 18.66 -41.52
CA ASP A 26 56.80 17.54 -42.34
C ASP A 26 57.87 16.47 -42.70
N LEU A 27 57.37 15.44 -43.42
CA LEU A 27 58.02 14.50 -44.38
C LEU A 27 58.69 13.27 -43.74
N HIS A 28 58.48 12.02 -44.18
CA HIS A 28 58.36 11.46 -45.54
C HIS A 28 57.69 10.07 -45.48
N GLU A 29 56.94 9.71 -46.55
CA GLU A 29 56.83 8.41 -47.27
C GLU A 29 56.74 7.06 -46.51
N ALA A 30 56.09 5.99 -46.96
CA ALA A 30 55.25 5.64 -48.11
C ALA A 30 54.79 4.17 -47.93
N SER A 31 53.84 3.75 -48.78
CA SER A 31 53.62 2.37 -49.26
C SER A 31 52.65 1.45 -48.51
N GLN A 32 51.37 1.60 -48.88
CA GLN A 32 50.54 0.60 -49.59
C GLN A 32 50.91 -0.90 -49.60
N VAL A 33 49.87 -1.69 -49.30
CA VAL A 33 49.38 -2.93 -49.95
C VAL A 33 50.07 -4.26 -49.57
N TYR A 34 49.31 -5.12 -48.88
CA TYR A 34 48.85 -6.42 -49.41
C TYR A 34 47.64 -6.95 -48.62
N SER A 35 46.57 -7.25 -49.35
CA SER A 35 45.43 -8.08 -48.98
C SER A 35 45.79 -9.57 -48.97
N PHE A 36 45.26 -10.38 -48.05
CA PHE A 36 44.62 -11.66 -48.40
C PHE A 36 43.84 -12.29 -47.22
N TRP A 37 42.81 -13.05 -47.61
CA TRP A 37 41.73 -13.67 -46.84
C TRP A 37 42.17 -14.81 -45.89
N ALA A 38 41.43 -14.96 -44.79
CA ALA A 38 40.97 -16.28 -44.34
C ALA A 38 39.61 -16.16 -43.63
N MET A 39 38.62 -16.86 -44.19
CA MET A 39 37.30 -17.08 -43.63
C MET A 39 37.38 -17.91 -42.34
N SER A 40 36.68 -17.48 -41.28
CA SER A 40 36.09 -18.42 -40.33
C SER A 40 34.62 -18.09 -40.17
N THR A 41 33.84 -18.89 -40.87
CA THR A 41 32.40 -18.84 -41.03
C THR A 41 31.72 -19.43 -39.78
N LEU A 42 30.69 -18.72 -39.31
CA LEU A 42 29.49 -19.24 -38.62
C LEU A 42 29.65 -20.04 -37.32
N GLN A 43 29.20 -19.43 -36.22
CA GLN A 43 27.96 -19.87 -35.54
C GLN A 43 27.32 -18.68 -34.81
N ASN A 44 26.58 -17.86 -35.56
CA ASN A 44 25.55 -17.02 -34.97
C ASN A 44 24.46 -17.95 -34.45
N THR A 45 24.43 -18.21 -33.15
CA THR A 45 23.25 -18.70 -32.45
C THR A 45 22.21 -17.58 -32.45
N ILE A 46 21.54 -17.44 -33.59
CA ILE A 46 20.23 -16.80 -33.67
C ILE A 46 19.36 -17.60 -32.72
N MET A 47 19.12 -17.07 -31.53
CA MET A 47 18.04 -17.55 -30.68
C MET A 47 16.75 -17.41 -31.46
N LYS A 48 16.31 -18.52 -32.07
CA LYS A 48 14.95 -18.65 -32.57
C LYS A 48 14.05 -18.22 -31.42
N ARG A 49 13.14 -17.28 -31.69
CA ARG A 49 12.00 -17.00 -30.82
C ARG A 49 11.37 -18.35 -30.49
N GLN A 50 11.65 -18.85 -29.29
CA GLN A 50 10.77 -19.80 -28.67
C GLN A 50 9.47 -19.03 -28.50
N ARG A 51 8.46 -19.46 -29.26
CA ARG A 51 7.07 -19.13 -28.94
C ARG A 51 6.95 -19.61 -27.49
N THR A 52 6.93 -18.68 -26.55
CA THR A 52 6.51 -18.96 -25.19
C THR A 52 5.11 -19.51 -25.35
N GLU A 53 4.99 -20.83 -25.36
CA GLU A 53 3.88 -21.47 -24.68
C GLU A 53 3.76 -20.70 -23.38
N PHE A 54 2.59 -20.06 -23.19
CA PHE A 54 2.24 -19.48 -21.91
C PHE A 54 2.50 -20.60 -20.92
N LYS A 55 3.60 -20.48 -20.15
CA LYS A 55 3.71 -21.22 -18.91
C LYS A 55 2.42 -20.86 -18.19
N GLU A 56 1.60 -21.87 -17.96
CA GLU A 56 0.52 -21.80 -17.00
C GLU A 56 1.12 -21.06 -15.80
N ASP A 57 0.68 -19.82 -15.58
CA ASP A 57 1.03 -19.10 -14.36
C ASP A 57 0.70 -20.10 -13.25
N GLU A 58 1.71 -20.49 -12.47
CA GLU A 58 1.49 -21.37 -11.32
C GLU A 58 0.41 -20.67 -10.51
N CYS A 59 -0.79 -21.24 -10.62
CA CYS A 59 -2.01 -20.66 -10.09
C CYS A 59 -1.88 -20.84 -8.59
N THR A 60 -1.22 -19.87 -7.94
CA THR A 60 -1.06 -19.88 -6.49
C THR A 60 -2.44 -20.04 -5.88
N PRO A 61 -2.61 -20.79 -4.79
CA PRO A 61 -3.91 -20.93 -4.13
C PRO A 61 -4.56 -19.57 -3.84
N GLU A 62 -3.76 -18.53 -3.57
CA GLU A 62 -4.19 -17.14 -3.40
C GLU A 62 -4.65 -16.50 -4.71
N SER A 63 -3.94 -16.70 -5.81
CA SER A 63 -4.38 -16.23 -7.14
C SER A 63 -5.65 -16.96 -7.59
N THR A 64 -5.78 -18.25 -7.24
CA THR A 64 -6.97 -19.06 -7.49
C THR A 64 -8.13 -18.57 -6.64
N ALA A 65 -7.93 -18.40 -5.34
CA ALA A 65 -8.94 -17.90 -4.41
C ALA A 65 -9.38 -16.48 -4.77
N LEU A 66 -8.44 -15.59 -5.09
CA LEU A 66 -8.73 -14.25 -5.57
C LEU A 66 -9.45 -14.28 -6.91
N SER A 67 -9.09 -15.17 -7.84
CA SER A 67 -9.81 -15.33 -9.11
C SER A 67 -11.22 -15.89 -8.91
N VAL A 68 -11.41 -16.83 -7.99
CA VAL A 68 -12.73 -17.35 -7.58
C VAL A 68 -13.57 -16.22 -6.96
N LEU A 69 -12.97 -15.42 -6.08
CA LEU A 69 -13.62 -14.26 -5.51
C LEU A 69 -13.97 -13.23 -6.62
N LEU A 70 -13.02 -12.87 -7.47
CA LEU A 70 -13.26 -11.93 -8.58
C LEU A 70 -14.31 -12.45 -9.58
N SER A 71 -14.43 -13.77 -9.74
CA SER A 71 -15.42 -14.41 -10.61
C SER A 71 -16.81 -14.55 -10.00
N SER A 72 -16.97 -14.26 -8.70
CA SER A 72 -18.30 -14.29 -8.08
C SER A 72 -19.17 -13.19 -8.68
N ASP A 73 -20.40 -13.56 -9.00
CA ASP A 73 -21.49 -12.68 -9.40
C ASP A 73 -21.98 -11.80 -8.23
N LYS A 74 -21.78 -12.23 -6.98
CA LYS A 74 -22.16 -11.50 -5.77
C LYS A 74 -21.18 -10.38 -5.46
N ALA A 75 -21.67 -9.22 -5.06
CA ALA A 75 -20.82 -8.11 -4.64
C ALA A 75 -19.94 -8.52 -3.45
N MET A 76 -18.63 -8.41 -3.59
CA MET A 76 -17.70 -8.70 -2.50
C MET A 76 -16.89 -7.50 -2.07
N VAL A 77 -16.96 -7.28 -0.76
CA VAL A 77 -16.11 -6.38 -0.01
C VAL A 77 -15.10 -7.22 0.75
N VAL A 78 -13.83 -6.88 0.61
CA VAL A 78 -12.81 -7.35 1.51
C VAL A 78 -12.34 -6.18 2.34
N VAL A 79 -12.35 -6.39 3.64
CA VAL A 79 -11.61 -5.55 4.57
C VAL A 79 -10.19 -6.02 4.48
N GLY A 80 -9.38 -5.29 3.72
CA GLY A 80 -7.95 -5.46 3.69
C GLY A 80 -7.32 -4.57 4.75
N PHE A 81 -6.08 -4.87 5.10
CA PHE A 81 -5.28 -4.03 5.98
C PHE A 81 -3.94 -3.80 5.29
N GLN A 82 -3.63 -2.55 4.95
CA GLN A 82 -2.40 -2.17 4.23
C GLN A 82 -1.60 -1.28 5.18
N GLY A 83 -0.75 -1.90 5.99
CA GLY A 83 -0.13 -1.20 7.13
C GLY A 83 -1.14 -1.01 8.27
N SER A 84 -1.12 0.18 8.90
CA SER A 84 -1.92 0.53 10.08
C SER A 84 -3.37 0.89 9.79
N ASP A 85 -3.67 1.20 8.53
CA ASP A 85 -4.96 1.71 8.14
C ASP A 85 -5.78 0.54 7.60
N PRO A 86 -6.91 0.17 8.26
CA PRO A 86 -7.88 -0.68 7.60
C PRO A 86 -8.25 -0.04 6.27
N TYR A 87 -8.49 -0.84 5.25
CA TYR A 87 -9.06 -0.35 4.00
C TYR A 87 -10.10 -1.32 3.50
N ILE A 88 -11.24 -0.78 3.12
CA ILE A 88 -12.32 -1.58 2.57
C ILE A 88 -12.14 -1.54 1.06
N ARG A 89 -11.82 -2.69 0.46
CA ARG A 89 -11.67 -2.84 -0.99
C ARG A 89 -12.83 -3.61 -1.57
N LEU A 90 -13.45 -2.99 -2.57
CA LEU A 90 -14.43 -3.64 -3.44
C LEU A 90 -13.66 -4.53 -4.41
N ILE A 91 -13.74 -5.84 -4.20
CA ILE A 91 -12.87 -6.78 -4.91
C ILE A 91 -13.34 -6.97 -6.34
N ASN A 92 -14.63 -7.24 -6.56
CA ASN A 92 -15.14 -7.53 -7.90
C ASN A 92 -15.89 -6.36 -8.55
N ASP A 93 -16.10 -6.50 -9.85
CA ASP A 93 -16.78 -5.48 -10.66
C ASP A 93 -18.25 -5.32 -10.25
N SER A 94 -18.91 -6.38 -9.77
CA SER A 94 -20.26 -6.29 -9.19
C SER A 94 -20.31 -5.34 -7.99
N ALA A 95 -19.40 -5.46 -7.02
CA ALA A 95 -19.36 -4.54 -5.88
C ALA A 95 -19.03 -3.11 -6.28
N ARG A 96 -18.09 -2.94 -7.23
CA ARG A 96 -17.73 -1.62 -7.75
C ARG A 96 -18.86 -0.98 -8.53
N GLU A 97 -19.54 -1.71 -9.40
CA GLU A 97 -20.68 -1.20 -10.17
C GLU A 97 -21.81 -0.79 -9.24
N LEU A 98 -22.20 -1.66 -8.29
CA LEU A 98 -23.28 -1.40 -7.35
C LEU A 98 -23.01 -0.19 -6.44
N LEU A 99 -21.81 -0.08 -5.87
CA LEU A 99 -21.45 1.07 -5.03
C LEU A 99 -21.13 2.31 -5.88
N SER A 100 -20.69 2.14 -7.13
CA SER A 100 -20.56 3.26 -8.06
C SER A 100 -21.89 3.86 -8.43
N HIS A 101 -23.01 3.11 -8.42
CA HIS A 101 -24.33 3.72 -8.57
C HIS A 101 -24.67 4.60 -7.37
N PHE A 102 -24.35 4.17 -6.16
CA PHE A 102 -24.46 5.01 -4.96
C PHE A 102 -23.57 6.26 -5.06
N TRP A 103 -22.33 6.13 -5.52
CA TRP A 103 -21.36 7.24 -5.57
C TRP A 103 -21.52 8.17 -6.79
N ARG A 104 -21.84 7.65 -7.98
CA ARG A 104 -22.07 8.45 -9.20
C ARG A 104 -23.36 9.23 -9.14
N ASN A 105 -24.40 8.69 -8.50
CA ASN A 105 -25.59 9.47 -8.21
C ASN A 105 -25.25 10.64 -7.26
N MET A 106 -24.21 10.51 -6.42
CA MET A 106 -23.71 11.61 -5.59
C MET A 106 -22.88 12.66 -6.36
N ASP A 107 -22.03 12.25 -7.29
CA ASP A 107 -21.13 13.18 -7.98
C ASP A 107 -21.77 13.89 -9.20
N SER A 108 -22.70 13.23 -9.91
CA SER A 108 -23.30 13.75 -11.15
C SER A 108 -24.28 14.92 -10.94
N GLU A 109 -24.97 14.99 -9.80
CA GLU A 109 -25.80 16.15 -9.45
C GLU A 109 -24.98 17.35 -8.97
N ILE A 110 -23.78 17.12 -8.43
CA ILE A 110 -22.85 18.19 -8.00
C ILE A 110 -22.17 18.83 -9.22
N LEU A 111 -21.73 18.03 -10.19
CA LEU A 111 -21.02 18.52 -11.39
C LEU A 111 -21.94 19.13 -12.46
N GLY A 112 -23.22 18.73 -12.51
CA GLY A 112 -24.23 19.37 -13.37
C GLY A 112 -24.49 20.86 -13.05
N ILE A 113 -23.96 21.36 -11.94
CA ILE A 113 -24.07 22.77 -11.52
C ILE A 113 -22.90 23.62 -12.07
N CYS A 114 -21.79 23.02 -12.50
CA CYS A 114 -20.56 23.75 -12.84
C CYS A 114 -20.32 23.99 -14.35
N GLU A 115 -20.93 23.22 -15.26
CA GLU A 115 -20.60 23.30 -16.70
C GLU A 115 -21.56 24.12 -17.58
N GLY A 116 -22.60 24.71 -16.99
CA GLY A 116 -23.52 25.57 -17.73
C GLY A 116 -23.26 27.05 -17.48
N HIS A 117 -22.23 27.65 -18.09
CA HIS A 117 -22.22 29.06 -18.60
C HIS A 117 -20.81 29.53 -19.02
N SER A 118 -20.41 29.19 -20.24
CA SER A 118 -19.43 29.98 -20.99
C SER A 118 -20.02 30.42 -22.33
N LYS A 119 -20.64 31.61 -22.33
CA LYS A 119 -20.71 32.56 -23.45
C LYS A 119 -21.44 33.86 -23.03
N ARG A 120 -20.70 34.97 -23.08
CA ARG A 120 -21.09 36.39 -23.24
C ARG A 120 -22.52 36.80 -22.83
N THR A 121 -22.62 37.75 -21.89
CA THR A 121 -23.08 39.14 -22.14
C THR A 121 -23.08 39.93 -20.81
N LYS A 122 -22.34 41.05 -20.76
CA LYS A 122 -22.39 42.01 -19.64
C LYS A 122 -23.76 42.70 -19.63
N ARG A 123 -24.65 42.28 -18.74
CA ARG A 123 -25.83 43.08 -18.31
C ARG A 123 -25.92 43.04 -16.80
N ASN A 124 -26.01 44.23 -16.21
CA ASN A 124 -26.30 44.45 -14.80
C ASN A 124 -27.55 43.66 -14.40
N LEU A 125 -27.36 42.65 -13.56
CA LEU A 125 -28.43 41.90 -12.91
C LEU A 125 -28.24 42.09 -11.42
N THR A 126 -29.19 42.84 -10.86
CA THR A 126 -29.55 42.85 -9.45
C THR A 126 -29.58 41.44 -8.89
N ALA A 127 -29.11 41.29 -7.64
CA ALA A 127 -29.03 40.05 -6.89
C ALA A 127 -30.38 39.31 -6.84
N LYS A 128 -30.68 38.52 -7.87
CA LYS A 128 -31.72 37.51 -7.82
C LYS A 128 -31.17 36.39 -6.95
N LYS A 129 -31.80 36.21 -5.78
CA LYS A 129 -31.65 35.04 -4.92
C LYS A 129 -31.53 33.80 -5.80
N ILE A 130 -30.33 33.22 -5.85
CA ILE A 130 -30.10 31.90 -6.42
C ILE A 130 -30.95 30.96 -5.58
N LYS A 131 -32.08 30.55 -6.16
CA LYS A 131 -32.97 29.54 -5.59
C LYS A 131 -32.19 28.25 -5.73
N TRP A 132 -31.49 27.86 -4.65
CA TRP A 132 -30.83 26.57 -4.53
C TRP A 132 -31.81 25.50 -5.03
N ARG A 133 -31.49 24.84 -6.14
CA ARG A 133 -32.20 23.63 -6.56
C ARG A 133 -32.09 22.65 -5.40
N GLN A 134 -33.18 21.94 -5.11
CA GLN A 134 -33.36 21.18 -3.88
C GLN A 134 -32.10 20.34 -3.57
N PRO A 135 -31.58 20.41 -2.33
CA PRO A 135 -30.42 19.66 -1.93
C PRO A 135 -30.70 18.17 -2.09
N PHE A 136 -29.67 17.41 -2.48
CA PHE A 136 -29.60 15.95 -2.48
C PHE A 136 -30.72 15.29 -1.68
N ASP A 137 -31.61 14.57 -2.35
CA ASP A 137 -32.65 13.82 -1.65
C ASP A 137 -32.02 12.58 -1.01
N LEU A 138 -31.51 12.76 0.21
CA LEU A 138 -30.98 11.69 1.04
C LEU A 138 -32.04 10.65 1.41
N SER A 139 -33.34 10.87 1.12
CA SER A 139 -34.41 9.94 1.49
C SER A 139 -34.24 8.56 0.86
N THR A 140 -33.84 8.50 -0.43
CA THR A 140 -33.65 7.22 -1.13
C THR A 140 -32.47 6.46 -0.55
N THR A 141 -31.35 7.14 -0.32
CA THR A 141 -30.17 6.57 0.34
C THR A 141 -30.48 6.13 1.77
N ALA A 142 -31.24 6.93 2.51
CA ALA A 142 -31.64 6.62 3.88
C ALA A 142 -32.49 5.35 3.95
N ASN A 143 -33.51 5.24 3.10
CA ASN A 143 -34.35 4.05 3.05
C ASN A 143 -33.52 2.81 2.66
N ALA A 144 -32.58 2.94 1.73
CA ALA A 144 -31.71 1.84 1.33
C ALA A 144 -30.77 1.36 2.47
N ILE A 145 -30.29 2.29 3.30
CA ILE A 145 -29.49 1.99 4.48
C ILE A 145 -30.36 1.33 5.57
N GLU A 146 -31.55 1.86 5.84
CA GLU A 146 -32.49 1.29 6.82
C GLU A 146 -32.91 -0.14 6.49
N GLU A 147 -33.13 -0.44 5.20
CA GLU A 147 -33.43 -1.78 4.70
C GLU A 147 -32.19 -2.70 4.62
N ASP A 148 -31.03 -2.24 5.09
CA ASP A 148 -29.75 -2.96 5.05
C ASP A 148 -29.43 -3.53 3.66
N LEU A 149 -29.74 -2.79 2.60
CA LEU A 149 -29.46 -3.24 1.23
C LEU A 149 -27.95 -3.46 1.04
N ILE A 150 -27.12 -2.61 1.64
CA ILE A 150 -25.67 -2.73 1.56
C ILE A 150 -25.18 -4.02 2.24
N GLY A 151 -25.59 -4.30 3.49
CA GLY A 151 -25.22 -5.54 4.18
C GLY A 151 -25.66 -6.79 3.41
N ARG A 152 -26.92 -6.80 2.92
CA ARG A 152 -27.46 -7.90 2.11
C ARG A 152 -26.72 -8.09 0.79
N MET A 153 -26.42 -7.01 0.06
CA MET A 153 -25.67 -7.08 -1.20
C MET A 153 -24.26 -7.62 -0.99
N LEU A 154 -23.60 -7.22 0.10
CA LEU A 154 -22.24 -7.66 0.43
C LEU A 154 -22.19 -9.05 1.06
N GLY A 155 -23.33 -9.64 1.41
CA GLY A 155 -23.39 -10.87 2.21
C GLY A 155 -22.83 -10.70 3.63
N MET A 156 -22.81 -9.46 4.14
CA MET A 156 -22.25 -9.09 5.44
C MET A 156 -23.37 -8.67 6.39
N PHE A 157 -23.91 -9.62 7.16
CA PHE A 157 -25.03 -9.35 8.07
C PHE A 157 -24.65 -8.58 9.34
N LYS A 158 -23.35 -8.43 9.63
CA LYS A 158 -22.82 -7.72 10.81
C LYS A 158 -22.16 -6.39 10.46
N VAL A 159 -22.37 -5.86 9.26
CA VAL A 159 -21.85 -4.54 8.90
C VAL A 159 -22.75 -3.47 9.48
N ASN A 160 -22.16 -2.47 10.12
CA ASN A 160 -22.84 -1.28 10.60
C ASN A 160 -22.76 -0.22 9.51
N VAL A 161 -23.91 0.23 9.02
CA VAL A 161 -23.98 1.29 8.02
C VAL A 161 -24.78 2.44 8.58
N SER A 162 -24.22 3.64 8.55
CA SER A 162 -24.89 4.85 9.03
C SER A 162 -24.55 6.05 8.19
N LEU A 163 -25.48 7.01 8.16
CA LEU A 163 -25.25 8.36 7.68
C LEU A 163 -25.35 9.29 8.88
N ILE A 164 -24.24 9.93 9.24
CA ILE A 164 -24.15 10.75 10.45
C ILE A 164 -23.77 12.18 10.09
N LYS A 165 -24.36 13.14 10.80
CA LYS A 165 -24.04 14.56 10.71
C LYS A 165 -23.24 14.97 11.94
N MET A 166 -22.02 15.44 11.70
CA MET A 166 -21.19 16.07 12.73
C MET A 166 -21.68 17.48 12.98
N VAL A 167 -22.27 17.72 14.14
CA VAL A 167 -22.80 19.03 14.53
C VAL A 167 -21.70 19.86 15.19
N GLU A 168 -21.08 19.28 16.21
CA GLU A 168 -19.97 19.85 16.96
C GLU A 168 -19.16 18.72 17.61
N ARG A 169 -17.95 19.03 18.07
CA ARG A 169 -17.13 18.04 18.78
C ARG A 169 -17.89 17.54 20.02
N GLY A 170 -18.02 16.22 20.16
CA GLY A 170 -18.79 15.61 21.26
C GLY A 170 -20.27 15.37 20.94
N LYS A 171 -20.79 15.82 19.79
CA LYS A 171 -22.18 15.57 19.39
C LYS A 171 -22.33 15.30 17.89
N HIS A 172 -23.03 14.22 17.59
CA HIS A 172 -23.43 13.90 16.22
C HIS A 172 -24.91 13.53 16.16
N GLU A 173 -25.48 13.61 14.96
CA GLU A 173 -26.87 13.28 14.67
C GLU A 173 -26.92 12.17 13.63
N TYR A 174 -27.68 11.11 13.91
CA TYR A 174 -27.93 10.06 12.92
C TYR A 174 -28.98 10.57 11.93
N ILE A 175 -28.58 10.74 10.68
CA ILE A 175 -29.54 10.99 9.59
C ILE A 175 -30.28 9.69 9.31
N THR A 176 -29.56 8.58 9.23
CA THR A 176 -30.12 7.23 9.06
C THR A 176 -29.08 6.18 9.47
N ALA A 177 -29.51 4.95 9.72
CA ALA A 177 -28.61 3.81 9.89
C ALA A 177 -29.35 2.50 9.63
N ASN A 178 -28.60 1.41 9.51
CA ASN A 178 -29.18 0.08 9.35
C ASN A 178 -29.57 -0.55 10.70
N LYS A 179 -30.17 -1.74 10.63
CA LYS A 179 -30.66 -2.47 11.80
C LYS A 179 -29.56 -2.79 12.82
N ASN A 180 -28.33 -3.05 12.36
CA ASN A 180 -27.21 -3.36 13.26
C ASN A 180 -26.85 -2.16 14.15
N VAL A 181 -26.76 -0.96 13.58
CA VAL A 181 -26.52 0.26 14.37
C VAL A 181 -27.68 0.54 15.32
N ALA A 182 -28.92 0.30 14.90
CA ALA A 182 -30.09 0.45 15.79
C ALA A 182 -30.03 -0.51 17.00
N ASN A 183 -29.53 -1.73 16.80
CA ASN A 183 -29.39 -2.71 17.87
C ASN A 183 -28.37 -2.27 18.94
N ILE A 184 -27.31 -1.56 18.56
CA ILE A 184 -26.33 -0.98 19.50
C ILE A 184 -27.04 -0.09 20.54
N PHE A 185 -28.07 0.63 20.12
CA PHE A 185 -28.87 1.53 20.97
C PHE A 185 -30.16 0.90 21.51
N ASN A 186 -30.29 -0.43 21.41
CA ASN A 186 -31.49 -1.18 21.82
C ASN A 186 -32.78 -0.70 21.14
N LEU A 187 -32.69 -0.24 19.88
CA LEU A 187 -33.85 0.19 19.11
C LEU A 187 -34.41 -0.96 18.26
N PRO A 188 -35.73 -1.25 18.33
CA PRO A 188 -36.34 -2.35 17.58
C PRO A 188 -36.32 -2.13 16.07
N GLU A 189 -36.28 -0.90 15.56
CA GLU A 189 -36.33 -0.62 14.13
C GLU A 189 -35.31 0.44 13.71
N ALA A 190 -34.74 0.29 12.51
CA ALA A 190 -33.67 1.15 11.99
C ALA A 190 -34.09 2.62 11.85
N TYR A 191 -35.30 2.87 11.33
CA TYR A 191 -35.83 4.23 11.11
C TYR A 191 -35.95 5.05 12.41
N GLN A 192 -35.94 4.42 13.59
CA GLN A 192 -36.04 5.11 14.88
C GLN A 192 -34.78 5.91 15.23
N LEU A 193 -33.66 5.66 14.54
CA LEU A 193 -32.44 6.46 14.63
C LEU A 193 -32.52 7.79 13.87
N ARG A 194 -33.45 7.93 12.93
CA ARG A 194 -33.54 9.12 12.06
C ARG A 194 -33.73 10.39 12.88
N GLY A 195 -32.79 11.33 12.74
CA GLY A 195 -32.75 12.61 13.45
C GLY A 195 -32.38 12.51 14.94
N ARG A 196 -32.02 11.33 15.45
CA ARG A 196 -31.59 11.16 16.84
C ARG A 196 -30.18 11.69 17.02
N LYS A 197 -29.99 12.45 18.09
CA LYS A 197 -28.66 12.95 18.49
C LYS A 197 -27.99 11.95 19.42
N SER A 198 -26.67 11.91 19.39
CA SER A 198 -25.86 10.99 20.18
C SER A 198 -26.15 11.08 21.67
N ASP A 199 -26.33 12.29 22.20
CA ASP A 199 -26.72 12.52 23.60
C ASP A 199 -28.09 11.92 23.95
N THR A 200 -29.08 12.04 23.05
CA THR A 200 -30.42 11.44 23.25
C THR A 200 -30.42 9.91 23.17
N LEU A 201 -29.40 9.31 22.56
CA LEU A 201 -29.19 7.87 22.48
C LEU A 201 -28.35 7.33 23.65
N GLY A 202 -27.92 8.21 24.56
CA GLY A 202 -27.06 7.84 25.68
C GLY A 202 -25.61 7.57 25.29
N CYS A 203 -25.16 8.02 24.10
CA CYS A 203 -23.75 7.96 23.74
C CYS A 203 -22.93 8.84 24.69
N PHE A 204 -21.74 8.37 25.05
CA PHE A 204 -20.81 9.20 25.81
C PHE A 204 -20.31 10.36 24.94
N GLU A 205 -20.16 11.54 25.57
CA GLU A 205 -19.61 12.73 24.92
C GLU A 205 -18.14 12.49 24.52
N SER A 206 -17.38 11.76 25.33
CA SER A 206 -16.01 11.31 25.04
C SER A 206 -15.94 10.50 23.75
N ASP A 207 -16.82 9.52 23.59
CA ASP A 207 -16.91 8.68 22.38
C ASP A 207 -17.29 9.50 21.15
N SER A 208 -18.31 10.36 21.28
CA SER A 208 -18.72 11.24 20.19
C SER A 208 -17.61 12.23 19.79
N ALA A 209 -16.80 12.70 20.76
CA ALA A 209 -15.65 13.55 20.50
C ALA A 209 -14.52 12.78 19.82
N SER A 210 -14.26 11.54 20.23
CA SER A 210 -13.30 10.63 19.58
C SER A 210 -13.68 10.42 18.12
N ILE A 211 -14.93 10.04 17.85
CA ILE A 211 -15.46 9.86 16.49
C ILE A 211 -15.24 11.14 15.65
N TYR A 212 -15.57 12.31 16.19
CA TYR A 212 -15.38 13.60 15.51
C TYR A 212 -13.89 13.86 15.17
N ASP A 213 -13.00 13.66 16.13
CA ASP A 213 -11.57 13.89 15.96
C ASP A 213 -10.99 12.92 14.91
N GLN A 214 -11.41 11.65 14.90
CA GLN A 214 -11.00 10.67 13.89
C GLN A 214 -11.41 11.08 12.47
N PHE A 215 -12.66 11.51 12.26
CA PHE A 215 -13.05 12.02 10.94
C PHE A 215 -12.27 13.26 10.55
N ARG A 216 -12.00 14.19 11.47
CA ARG A 216 -11.22 15.38 11.13
C ARG A 216 -9.78 15.04 10.75
N ASP A 217 -9.15 14.17 11.54
CA ASP A 217 -7.72 13.91 11.46
C ASP A 217 -7.35 12.94 10.31
N PHE A 218 -8.24 12.00 9.97
CA PHE A 218 -8.02 11.02 8.89
C PHE A 218 -8.75 11.32 7.57
N ASN A 219 -9.53 12.41 7.48
CA ASN A 219 -10.23 12.75 6.23
C ASN A 219 -9.26 13.30 5.19
N ASN A 220 -9.03 12.51 4.14
CA ASN A 220 -8.24 12.91 2.99
C ASN A 220 -8.94 14.07 2.27
N SER A 221 -8.22 15.19 2.13
CA SER A 221 -8.78 16.43 1.60
C SER A 221 -9.26 16.34 0.15
N GLU A 222 -8.67 15.44 -0.64
CA GLU A 222 -8.92 15.28 -2.08
C GLU A 222 -10.20 14.45 -2.32
N ASN A 223 -10.27 13.25 -1.75
CA ASN A 223 -11.37 12.32 -2.01
C ASN A 223 -12.45 12.30 -0.93
N LYS A 224 -12.24 13.05 0.16
CA LYS A 224 -13.16 13.15 1.30
C LYS A 224 -13.45 11.82 1.98
N THR A 225 -12.48 10.91 1.99
CA THR A 225 -12.60 9.61 2.66
C THR A 225 -11.69 9.55 3.89
N ALA A 226 -12.12 8.79 4.90
CA ALA A 226 -11.32 8.47 6.07
C ALA A 226 -11.48 6.99 6.40
N THR A 227 -10.39 6.32 6.74
CA THR A 227 -10.43 4.95 7.26
C THR A 227 -9.54 4.83 8.48
N PHE A 228 -10.10 4.29 9.57
CA PHE A 228 -9.48 4.24 10.88
C PHE A 228 -10.15 3.16 11.73
N TYR A 229 -9.58 2.87 12.89
CA TYR A 229 -10.26 2.06 13.90
C TYR A 229 -10.43 2.89 15.18
N MET A 230 -11.38 2.50 16.02
CA MET A 230 -11.56 3.15 17.31
C MET A 230 -12.08 2.19 18.36
N GLU A 231 -11.72 2.49 19.59
CA GLU A 231 -12.24 1.87 20.80
C GLU A 231 -13.09 2.92 21.50
N LEU A 232 -14.35 2.56 21.73
CA LEU A 232 -15.31 3.46 22.38
C LEU A 232 -15.46 3.04 23.84
N GLU A 233 -15.43 4.00 24.74
CA GLU A 233 -15.56 3.81 26.19
C GLU A 233 -16.87 3.12 26.55
N GLN A 234 -17.95 3.42 25.83
CA GLN A 234 -19.25 2.75 25.98
C GLN A 234 -19.20 1.25 25.63
N PHE A 235 -18.22 0.82 24.83
CA PHE A 235 -18.09 -0.56 24.32
C PHE A 235 -16.67 -1.10 24.54
N PRO A 236 -16.25 -1.34 25.80
CA PRO A 236 -14.83 -1.61 26.15
C PRO A 236 -14.24 -2.91 25.58
N ASN A 237 -15.09 -3.80 25.04
CA ASN A 237 -14.68 -5.07 24.45
C ASN A 237 -14.75 -5.07 22.92
N LEU A 238 -15.21 -3.99 22.32
CA LEU A 238 -15.38 -3.88 20.87
C LEU A 238 -14.30 -2.97 20.28
N THR A 239 -13.80 -3.37 19.11
CA THR A 239 -13.03 -2.49 18.22
C THR A 239 -13.84 -2.24 16.97
N PHE A 240 -14.00 -0.97 16.62
CA PHE A 240 -14.77 -0.53 15.46
C PHE A 240 -13.82 -0.18 14.32
N PHE A 241 -13.79 -1.00 13.27
CA PHE A 241 -13.06 -0.71 12.04
C PHE A 241 -13.96 0.09 11.11
N THR A 242 -13.65 1.35 10.90
CA THR A 242 -14.53 2.30 10.22
C THR A 242 -13.90 2.81 8.93
N SER A 243 -14.62 2.71 7.83
CA SER A 243 -14.36 3.45 6.60
C SER A 243 -15.50 4.42 6.33
N SER A 244 -15.18 5.59 5.83
CA SER A 244 -16.15 6.66 5.67
C SER A 244 -15.86 7.57 4.49
N ARG A 245 -16.91 8.26 4.03
CA ARG A 245 -16.83 9.34 3.04
C ARG A 245 -17.71 10.50 3.47
N GLU A 246 -17.18 11.71 3.45
CA GLU A 246 -17.97 12.93 3.59
C GLU A 246 -18.75 13.16 2.29
N VAL A 247 -20.07 12.94 2.33
CA VAL A 247 -20.96 13.05 1.16
C VAL A 247 -21.52 14.45 0.99
N MET A 248 -21.59 15.21 2.08
CA MET A 248 -21.90 16.63 2.13
C MET A 248 -21.10 17.25 3.28
N PRO A 249 -20.82 18.57 3.29
CA PRO A 249 -20.07 19.19 4.38
C PRO A 249 -20.64 18.84 5.77
N GLY A 250 -19.83 18.13 6.57
CA GLY A 250 -20.20 17.64 7.90
C GLY A 250 -21.12 16.42 7.95
N ILE A 251 -21.45 15.78 6.81
CA ILE A 251 -22.26 14.57 6.74
C ILE A 251 -21.43 13.43 6.17
N PHE A 252 -21.28 12.36 6.94
CA PHE A 252 -20.45 11.21 6.64
C PHE A 252 -21.29 9.96 6.44
N LEU A 253 -21.07 9.26 5.33
CA LEU A 253 -21.47 7.87 5.17
C LEU A 253 -20.40 7.00 5.81
N CYS A 254 -20.79 6.20 6.79
CA CYS A 254 -19.91 5.37 7.58
C CYS A 254 -20.25 3.90 7.39
N LEU A 255 -19.24 3.10 7.05
CA LEU A 255 -19.29 1.65 7.04
C LEU A 255 -18.35 1.16 8.13
N CYS A 256 -18.90 0.45 9.11
CA CYS A 256 -18.18 0.03 10.29
C CYS A 256 -18.34 -1.47 10.51
N ILE A 257 -17.27 -2.13 10.96
CA ILE A 257 -17.26 -3.54 11.31
C ILE A 257 -16.78 -3.66 12.75
N GLU A 258 -17.54 -4.40 13.54
CA GLU A 258 -17.24 -4.65 14.95
C GLU A 258 -16.40 -5.92 15.08
N HIS A 259 -15.34 -5.82 15.89
CA HIS A 259 -14.57 -6.97 16.34
C HIS A 259 -14.72 -7.10 17.86
N ASP A 260 -15.32 -8.21 18.28
CA ASP A 260 -15.46 -8.55 19.69
C ASP A 260 -14.22 -9.30 20.19
N ARG A 261 -13.47 -8.62 21.08
CA ARG A 261 -12.25 -9.14 21.70
C ARG A 261 -12.52 -10.32 22.65
N LEU A 262 -13.77 -10.54 23.06
CA LEU A 262 -14.13 -11.66 23.92
C LEU A 262 -14.46 -12.93 23.13
N THR A 263 -15.05 -12.79 21.94
CA THR A 263 -15.41 -13.93 21.08
C THR A 263 -14.17 -14.65 20.55
N PHE A 264 -13.09 -13.91 20.31
CA PHE A 264 -11.77 -14.46 20.01
C PHE A 264 -10.85 -14.12 21.17
N PRO A 265 -10.91 -14.86 22.29
CA PRO A 265 -9.94 -14.67 23.34
C PRO A 265 -8.59 -15.07 22.73
N GLU A 266 -7.82 -14.07 22.28
CA GLU A 266 -6.39 -14.26 22.11
C GLU A 266 -5.89 -14.98 23.36
N PRO A 267 -4.99 -15.97 23.22
CA PRO A 267 -4.44 -16.69 24.37
C PRO A 267 -3.80 -15.66 25.29
N ARG A 268 -4.56 -15.25 26.32
CA ARG A 268 -4.21 -14.11 27.17
C ARG A 268 -2.85 -14.44 27.78
N PRO A 269 -1.77 -13.70 27.47
CA PRO A 269 -0.58 -13.79 28.28
C PRO A 269 -1.00 -13.38 29.69
N HIS A 270 -0.81 -14.29 30.64
CA HIS A 270 -1.21 -14.11 32.02
C HIS A 270 -0.72 -12.75 32.56
N ARG A 271 -1.67 -11.88 32.88
CA ARG A 271 -1.53 -10.68 33.72
C ARG A 271 -0.64 -9.58 33.12
N PRO A 272 -1.13 -8.34 32.96
CA PRO A 272 -0.26 -7.22 32.64
C PRO A 272 0.67 -6.96 33.84
N PRO A 273 2.01 -7.09 33.71
CA PRO A 273 2.91 -6.47 34.66
C PRO A 273 2.71 -4.97 34.54
N LYS A 274 2.66 -4.31 35.69
CA LYS A 274 2.66 -2.86 35.90
C LYS A 274 3.24 -2.08 34.71
N LEU A 275 2.48 -1.09 34.22
CA LEU A 275 2.93 -0.07 33.26
C LEU A 275 4.39 0.32 33.56
N ASN A 276 5.28 0.08 32.59
CA ASN A 276 6.56 0.79 32.34
C ASN A 276 7.55 0.00 31.46
N ARG A 277 7.15 -1.07 30.77
CA ARG A 277 7.91 -1.57 29.63
C ARG A 277 6.99 -1.67 28.44
N ILE A 278 7.09 -0.68 27.55
CA ILE A 278 6.62 -0.80 26.17
C ILE A 278 7.22 -2.13 25.68
N SER A 279 6.37 -3.14 25.51
CA SER A 279 6.82 -4.44 25.03
C SER A 279 7.38 -4.18 23.64
N ARG A 280 8.71 -4.25 23.51
CA ARG A 280 9.37 -4.04 22.22
C ARG A 280 8.83 -5.12 21.30
N VAL A 281 8.03 -4.70 20.32
CA VAL A 281 7.50 -5.61 19.32
C VAL A 281 8.71 -6.26 18.66
N SER A 282 8.81 -7.59 18.72
CA SER A 282 9.91 -8.30 18.10
C SER A 282 9.82 -8.10 16.60
N SER A 283 10.91 -7.68 15.98
CA SER A 283 11.02 -7.59 14.52
C SER A 283 10.58 -8.92 13.87
N PRO A 284 9.78 -8.89 12.79
CA PRO A 284 9.42 -10.10 12.06
C PRO A 284 10.64 -10.87 11.61
N LYS A 285 10.55 -12.19 11.68
CA LYS A 285 11.60 -13.09 11.19
C LYS A 285 11.46 -13.40 9.71
N VAL A 286 10.25 -13.26 9.17
CA VAL A 286 9.91 -13.57 7.78
C VAL A 286 8.94 -12.52 7.28
N TRP A 287 9.18 -12.02 6.07
CA TRP A 287 8.29 -11.11 5.35
C TRP A 287 7.68 -11.81 4.15
N SER A 288 6.34 -11.77 4.06
CA SER A 288 5.64 -12.07 2.82
C SER A 288 6.07 -11.09 1.72
N ARG A 289 5.88 -11.46 0.45
CA ARG A 289 6.27 -10.60 -0.68
C ARG A 289 5.67 -9.18 -0.60
N ILE A 290 4.39 -9.09 -0.25
CA ILE A 290 3.68 -7.80 -0.12
C ILE A 290 4.23 -7.01 1.07
N ARG A 291 4.43 -7.68 2.22
CA ARG A 291 4.96 -7.02 3.42
C ARG A 291 6.39 -6.55 3.21
N TRP A 292 7.18 -7.30 2.45
CA TRP A 292 8.53 -6.91 2.08
C TRP A 292 8.55 -5.64 1.21
N ASP A 293 7.61 -5.48 0.29
CA ASP A 293 7.48 -4.22 -0.48
C ASP A 293 7.13 -3.04 0.44
N GLN A 294 6.17 -3.21 1.35
CA GLN A 294 5.82 -2.17 2.34
C GLN A 294 7.01 -1.80 3.23
N PHE A 295 7.72 -2.82 3.75
CA PHE A 295 8.90 -2.60 4.56
C PHE A 295 10.01 -1.86 3.79
N MET A 296 10.15 -2.08 2.48
CA MET A 296 11.06 -1.30 1.63
C MET A 296 10.64 0.16 1.49
N GLU A 297 9.33 0.46 1.42
CA GLU A 297 8.83 1.84 1.44
C GLU A 297 9.24 2.54 2.75
N GLU A 298 9.00 1.88 3.89
CA GLU A 298 9.39 2.38 5.22
C GLU A 298 10.91 2.57 5.33
N CYS A 299 11.70 1.62 4.80
CA CYS A 299 13.16 1.75 4.74
C CYS A 299 13.59 2.99 3.96
N ILE A 300 13.01 3.25 2.79
CA ILE A 300 13.37 4.43 1.96
C ILE A 300 13.05 5.72 2.73
N LEU A 301 11.90 5.80 3.39
CA LEU A 301 11.52 6.97 4.18
C LEU A 301 12.45 7.19 5.37
N HIS A 302 12.80 6.12 6.10
CA HIS A 302 13.73 6.18 7.21
C HIS A 302 15.13 6.61 6.76
N LEU A 303 15.64 5.99 5.69
CA LEU A 303 16.97 6.27 5.13
C LEU A 303 17.07 7.65 4.49
N ASN A 304 15.97 8.24 4.04
CA ASN A 304 15.98 9.63 3.57
C ASN A 304 16.39 10.62 4.67
N HIS A 305 16.03 10.33 5.92
CA HIS A 305 16.44 11.09 7.09
C HIS A 305 17.80 10.65 7.66
N ASN A 306 18.27 9.45 7.27
CA ASN A 306 19.46 8.80 7.81
C ASN A 306 20.40 8.32 6.69
N ARG A 307 20.78 9.25 5.80
CA ARG A 307 21.56 8.93 4.58
C ARG A 307 22.94 8.35 4.84
N GLN A 308 23.47 8.46 6.06
CA GLN A 308 24.74 7.83 6.45
C GLN A 308 24.73 6.30 6.32
N HIS A 309 23.54 5.68 6.32
CA HIS A 309 23.38 4.23 6.12
C HIS A 309 23.29 3.82 4.64
N ALA A 310 23.38 4.77 3.71
CA ALA A 310 23.35 4.53 2.29
C ALA A 310 24.74 4.70 1.67
N SER A 311 25.08 3.82 0.73
CA SER A 311 26.28 3.96 -0.07
C SER A 311 26.11 5.04 -1.13
N ASN A 312 27.16 5.83 -1.37
CA ASN A 312 27.22 6.77 -2.49
C ASN A 312 27.76 6.14 -3.79
N THR A 313 28.16 4.87 -3.74
CA THR A 313 28.67 4.09 -4.87
C THR A 313 27.89 2.80 -5.04
N ARG A 314 27.88 2.27 -6.26
CA ARG A 314 27.25 0.97 -6.55
C ARG A 314 28.11 -0.13 -5.93
N ILE A 315 27.48 -1.02 -5.17
CA ILE A 315 28.14 -2.10 -4.46
C ILE A 315 28.05 -3.39 -5.26
N LYS A 316 29.18 -4.11 -5.37
CA LYS A 316 29.27 -5.45 -5.98
C LYS A 316 28.67 -6.49 -5.03
N LEU A 317 28.15 -7.58 -5.60
CA LEU A 317 27.69 -8.72 -4.80
C LEU A 317 28.84 -9.30 -3.97
N PRO A 318 28.65 -9.55 -2.66
CA PRO A 318 29.63 -10.26 -1.85
C PRO A 318 29.84 -11.70 -2.38
N ASP A 319 31.05 -12.23 -2.28
CA ASP A 319 31.35 -13.57 -2.81
C ASP A 319 30.45 -14.66 -2.18
N HIS A 320 30.22 -14.58 -0.87
CA HIS A 320 29.38 -15.52 -0.12
C HIS A 320 27.87 -15.41 -0.42
N PHE A 321 27.44 -14.39 -1.16
CA PHE A 321 26.05 -14.35 -1.67
C PHE A 321 25.75 -15.54 -2.58
N MET A 322 26.77 -16.08 -3.25
CA MET A 322 26.62 -17.20 -4.19
C MET A 322 26.55 -18.56 -3.50
N ASP A 323 26.83 -18.64 -2.20
CA ASP A 323 26.90 -19.90 -1.45
C ASP A 323 25.53 -20.46 -1.08
N ASN A 324 24.51 -19.60 -0.95
CA ASN A 324 23.13 -19.99 -0.66
C ASN A 324 22.16 -19.25 -1.60
N THR A 325 21.31 -20.00 -2.30
CA THR A 325 20.30 -19.46 -3.21
C THR A 325 19.21 -18.66 -2.49
N GLU A 326 18.99 -18.93 -1.20
CA GLU A 326 18.01 -18.23 -0.36
C GLU A 326 18.48 -16.84 0.09
N ASN A 327 19.78 -16.54 -0.06
CA ASN A 327 20.34 -15.25 0.31
C ASN A 327 19.70 -14.11 -0.50
N VAL A 328 19.47 -12.99 0.19
CA VAL A 328 18.93 -11.75 -0.37
C VAL A 328 19.89 -10.64 0.01
N PHE A 329 20.64 -10.13 -0.97
CA PHE A 329 21.52 -8.98 -0.75
C PHE A 329 20.77 -7.69 -1.08
N CYS A 330 20.64 -6.81 -0.11
CA CYS A 330 19.92 -5.55 -0.29
C CYS A 330 20.69 -4.40 0.37
N TYR A 331 20.80 -3.27 -0.33
CA TYR A 331 21.46 -2.07 0.19
C TYR A 331 20.80 -0.79 -0.30
N ALA A 332 21.06 0.30 0.42
CA ALA A 332 20.62 1.64 0.07
C ALA A 332 21.69 2.37 -0.73
N TYR A 333 21.29 2.99 -1.84
CA TYR A 333 22.14 3.82 -2.69
C TYR A 333 21.64 5.27 -2.67
N ALA A 334 22.47 6.19 -2.21
CA ALA A 334 22.16 7.62 -2.14
C ALA A 334 23.14 8.42 -3.00
N SER A 335 22.63 9.07 -4.05
CA SER A 335 23.45 9.83 -4.99
C SER A 335 22.62 10.86 -5.75
N ASP A 336 23.25 11.92 -6.21
CA ASP A 336 22.63 12.86 -7.15
C ASP A 336 22.47 12.25 -8.54
N GLN A 337 23.28 11.24 -8.86
CA GLN A 337 23.17 10.49 -10.10
C GLN A 337 22.18 9.33 -9.95
N PRO A 338 21.24 9.16 -10.89
CA PRO A 338 20.28 8.09 -10.81
C PRO A 338 20.98 6.73 -10.82
N PHE A 339 20.46 5.77 -10.03
CA PHE A 339 20.97 4.40 -10.11
C PHE A 339 20.78 3.81 -11.52
N LEU A 340 19.75 4.27 -12.25
CA LEU A 340 19.43 3.83 -13.60
C LEU A 340 19.87 4.87 -14.65
N PRO A 341 20.46 4.44 -15.79
CA PRO A 341 20.78 3.07 -16.14
C PRO A 341 21.93 2.50 -15.31
N ALA A 342 21.80 1.23 -14.93
CA ALA A 342 22.71 0.61 -13.96
C ALA A 342 24.08 0.21 -14.54
N GLY A 343 24.26 0.21 -15.86
CA GLY A 343 25.51 -0.15 -16.52
C GLY A 343 26.14 -1.45 -15.97
N HIS A 344 27.47 -1.46 -15.85
CA HIS A 344 28.27 -2.53 -15.24
C HIS A 344 28.87 -2.13 -13.88
N GLY A 345 28.33 -1.08 -13.24
CA GLY A 345 28.95 -0.46 -12.06
C GLY A 345 29.00 -1.36 -10.82
N ASP A 346 28.16 -2.40 -10.77
CA ASP A 346 28.12 -3.41 -9.71
C ASP A 346 28.75 -4.76 -10.12
N GLY A 347 29.51 -4.79 -11.22
CA GLY A 347 30.29 -5.95 -11.64
C GLY A 347 29.58 -6.92 -12.59
N HIS A 348 28.29 -6.73 -12.88
CA HIS A 348 27.55 -7.60 -13.81
C HIS A 348 26.90 -6.82 -14.97
N THR A 349 26.67 -7.52 -16.08
CA THR A 349 25.91 -7.00 -17.22
C THR A 349 24.44 -7.32 -17.06
N TRP A 350 23.63 -6.28 -16.85
CA TRP A 350 22.22 -6.45 -16.54
C TRP A 350 21.31 -6.16 -17.74
N LYS A 351 20.41 -7.09 -18.05
CA LYS A 351 19.31 -6.90 -19.01
C LYS A 351 18.09 -6.34 -18.27
N SER A 352 17.65 -5.15 -18.65
CA SER A 352 16.46 -4.51 -18.08
C SER A 352 15.17 -5.25 -18.43
N SER A 353 14.24 -5.34 -17.48
CA SER A 353 12.84 -5.68 -17.77
C SER A 353 12.16 -4.59 -18.58
N ARG A 354 10.98 -4.90 -19.12
CA ARG A 354 10.11 -3.91 -19.77
C ARG A 354 9.39 -3.09 -18.69
N GLY A 355 9.54 -1.78 -18.76
CA GLY A 355 8.78 -0.84 -17.92
C GLY A 355 9.20 -0.75 -16.46
N ILE A 356 8.49 0.12 -15.76
CA ILE A 356 8.52 0.31 -14.31
C ILE A 356 7.22 -0.29 -13.79
N VAL A 357 7.29 -0.99 -12.67
CA VAL A 357 6.12 -1.54 -11.98
C VAL A 357 5.86 -0.69 -10.74
N CYS A 358 4.60 -0.36 -10.50
CA CYS A 358 4.16 0.34 -9.28
C CYS A 358 3.49 -0.68 -8.35
N ALA A 359 3.78 -0.60 -7.05
CA ALA A 359 3.01 -1.28 -6.01
C ALA A 359 2.81 -0.30 -4.86
N GLY A 360 1.61 0.27 -4.76
CA GLY A 360 1.41 1.44 -3.90
C GLY A 360 2.25 2.62 -4.41
N ASN A 361 3.02 3.23 -3.51
CA ASN A 361 3.90 4.35 -3.83
C ASN A 361 5.30 3.89 -4.27
N LEU A 362 5.64 2.62 -4.01
CA LEU A 362 6.91 2.02 -4.43
C LEU A 362 6.96 1.82 -5.93
N GLN A 363 7.87 2.53 -6.55
CA GLN A 363 8.30 2.31 -7.92
C GLN A 363 9.41 1.25 -7.92
N ARG A 364 9.36 0.30 -8.86
CA ARG A 364 10.41 -0.70 -9.00
C ARG A 364 10.71 -1.09 -10.44
N LYS A 365 11.96 -1.44 -10.69
CA LYS A 365 12.43 -1.93 -11.98
C LYS A 365 13.32 -3.15 -11.83
N TYR A 366 13.02 -4.19 -12.61
CA TYR A 366 13.73 -5.45 -12.56
C TYR A 366 14.82 -5.51 -13.62
N HIS A 367 15.88 -6.23 -13.30
CA HIS A 367 16.98 -6.53 -14.18
C HIS A 367 17.42 -7.97 -13.97
N TYR A 368 17.94 -8.58 -15.03
CA TYR A 368 18.32 -9.98 -15.02
C TYR A 368 19.71 -10.16 -15.61
N THR A 369 20.46 -11.12 -15.11
CA THR A 369 21.73 -11.54 -15.70
C THR A 369 21.89 -13.05 -15.57
N GLU A 370 22.73 -13.62 -16.43
CA GLU A 370 23.08 -15.03 -16.44
C GLU A 370 24.59 -15.11 -16.20
N LEU A 371 24.97 -15.87 -15.18
CA LEU A 371 26.35 -16.10 -14.78
C LEU A 371 27.02 -17.11 -15.73
N PRO A 372 28.36 -17.16 -15.78
CA PRO A 372 29.08 -18.12 -16.63
C PRO A 372 28.77 -19.60 -16.34
N ASP A 373 28.34 -19.91 -15.12
CA ASP A 373 27.94 -21.25 -14.68
C ASP A 373 26.47 -21.58 -15.00
N GLY A 374 25.75 -20.69 -15.69
CA GLY A 374 24.34 -20.85 -16.08
C GLY A 374 23.34 -20.43 -15.01
N ARG A 375 23.77 -20.09 -13.79
CA ARG A 375 22.87 -19.54 -12.77
C ARG A 375 22.35 -18.17 -13.18
N LYS A 376 21.15 -17.83 -12.74
CA LYS A 376 20.49 -16.56 -13.09
C LYS A 376 20.28 -15.72 -11.85
N LEU A 377 20.56 -14.43 -11.98
CA LEU A 377 20.33 -13.44 -10.93
C LEU A 377 19.25 -12.45 -11.36
N ARG A 378 18.49 -11.97 -10.38
CA ARG A 378 17.52 -10.89 -10.50
C ARG A 378 17.95 -9.74 -9.61
N ARG A 379 18.01 -8.53 -10.17
CA ARG A 379 18.18 -7.28 -9.41
C ARG A 379 16.91 -6.45 -9.50
N ARG A 380 16.41 -6.02 -8.35
CA ARG A 380 15.25 -5.14 -8.19
C ARG A 380 15.74 -3.79 -7.66
N VAL A 381 15.52 -2.73 -8.42
CA VAL A 381 15.82 -1.34 -8.02
C VAL A 381 14.51 -0.69 -7.65
N MET A 382 14.42 -0.13 -6.45
CA MET A 382 13.19 0.40 -5.85
C MET A 382 13.38 1.85 -5.40
N TRP A 383 12.36 2.70 -5.57
CA TRP A 383 12.38 4.10 -5.11
C TRP A 383 10.95 4.61 -4.87
N LEU A 384 10.85 5.72 -4.16
CA LEU A 384 9.61 6.51 -4.04
C LEU A 384 9.73 7.73 -4.95
N GLU A 385 8.67 8.11 -5.65
CA GLU A 385 8.72 9.27 -6.56
C GLU A 385 9.05 10.57 -5.81
N ASP A 386 8.56 10.70 -4.58
CA ASP A 386 8.74 11.88 -3.74
C ASP A 386 10.09 11.93 -3.02
N VAL A 387 10.83 10.82 -2.98
CA VAL A 387 12.15 10.75 -2.34
C VAL A 387 13.25 10.76 -3.40
N LYS A 388 13.83 11.94 -3.64
CA LYS A 388 14.86 12.11 -4.67
C LYS A 388 16.24 11.63 -4.20
N GLY A 389 17.01 11.06 -5.12
CA GLY A 389 18.41 10.73 -4.88
C GLY A 389 18.62 9.55 -3.91
N LEU A 390 17.62 8.69 -3.72
CA LEU A 390 17.70 7.50 -2.87
C LEU A 390 17.00 6.32 -3.53
N TRP A 391 17.65 5.16 -3.52
CA TRP A 391 17.14 3.91 -4.07
C TRP A 391 17.49 2.74 -3.14
N MET A 392 16.60 1.76 -3.06
CA MET A 392 16.92 0.44 -2.49
C MET A 392 17.23 -0.52 -3.63
N VAL A 393 18.35 -1.24 -3.52
CA VAL A 393 18.82 -2.17 -4.54
C VAL A 393 18.89 -3.56 -3.94
N GLU A 394 18.03 -4.45 -4.44
CA GLU A 394 17.94 -5.84 -4.00
C GLU A 394 18.45 -6.77 -5.10
N TYR A 395 19.18 -7.81 -4.70
CA TYR A 395 19.64 -8.91 -5.54
C TYR A 395 19.15 -10.22 -4.97
N ARG A 396 18.70 -11.11 -5.85
CA ARG A 396 18.29 -12.47 -5.54
C ARG A 396 18.76 -13.43 -6.62
N HIS A 397 18.94 -14.68 -6.24
CA HIS A 397 18.95 -15.78 -7.20
C HIS A 397 17.56 -15.89 -7.85
N PHE A 398 17.51 -16.20 -9.15
CA PHE A 398 16.23 -16.25 -9.88
C PHE A 398 15.30 -17.36 -9.36
N GLU A 399 15.89 -18.43 -8.80
CA GLU A 399 15.18 -19.57 -8.19
C GLU A 399 14.55 -19.20 -6.84
N ASN A 400 15.05 -18.14 -6.18
CA ASN A 400 14.50 -17.64 -4.93
C ASN A 400 13.25 -16.79 -5.18
N ASN A 401 12.10 -17.47 -5.14
CA ASN A 401 10.77 -16.88 -5.18
C ASN A 401 10.04 -16.97 -3.83
N CYS A 402 10.76 -17.31 -2.76
CA CYS A 402 10.22 -17.51 -1.43
C CYS A 402 9.98 -16.16 -0.71
N ASN A 403 9.35 -16.26 0.45
CA ASN A 403 9.30 -15.17 1.42
C ASN A 403 10.73 -14.75 1.84
N THR A 404 10.87 -13.54 2.35
CA THR A 404 12.18 -13.01 2.76
C THR A 404 12.39 -13.33 4.22
N GLU A 405 13.41 -14.11 4.57
CA GLU A 405 13.73 -14.37 5.97
C GLU A 405 14.87 -13.47 6.45
N ALA A 406 14.76 -12.98 7.68
CA ALA A 406 15.76 -12.11 8.30
C ALA A 406 17.14 -12.77 8.41
N SER A 407 17.18 -14.10 8.59
CA SER A 407 18.41 -14.91 8.61
C SER A 407 19.17 -14.90 7.28
N HIS A 408 18.48 -14.66 6.16
CA HIS A 408 19.05 -14.66 4.81
C HIS A 408 19.27 -13.24 4.25
N LEU A 409 18.95 -12.20 5.03
CA LEU A 409 19.18 -10.82 4.66
C LEU A 409 20.65 -10.45 4.81
N MET A 410 21.23 -9.98 3.72
CA MET A 410 22.58 -9.49 3.65
C MET A 410 22.56 -7.99 3.32
N GLY A 411 23.39 -7.23 4.03
CA GLY A 411 23.55 -5.79 3.84
C GLY A 411 25.00 -5.39 3.61
N THR A 412 25.23 -4.11 3.38
CA THR A 412 26.57 -3.51 3.39
C THR A 412 27.01 -3.22 4.83
N GLU A 413 28.29 -2.93 5.05
CA GLU A 413 28.79 -2.45 6.35
C GLU A 413 28.08 -1.17 6.84
N LEU A 414 27.53 -0.37 5.92
CA LEU A 414 26.76 0.83 6.24
C LEU A 414 25.31 0.55 6.65
N LEU A 415 24.79 -0.64 6.35
CA LEU A 415 23.38 -1.01 6.49
C LEU A 415 23.24 -2.29 7.32
N ASP A 416 23.16 -2.13 8.63
CA ASP A 416 22.84 -3.22 9.54
C ASP A 416 21.33 -3.49 9.55
N TRP A 417 20.93 -4.62 8.97
CA TRP A 417 19.52 -5.03 8.88
C TRP A 417 18.87 -5.24 10.25
N ASN A 418 19.60 -5.72 11.26
CA ASN A 418 19.02 -5.92 12.59
C ASN A 418 18.68 -4.57 13.21
N PHE A 419 19.62 -3.62 13.12
CA PHE A 419 19.41 -2.26 13.58
C PHE A 419 18.26 -1.58 12.82
N LEU A 420 18.31 -1.54 11.49
CA LEU A 420 17.30 -0.87 10.66
C LEU A 420 15.91 -1.43 10.89
N THR A 421 15.78 -2.76 10.93
CA THR A 421 14.49 -3.41 11.21
C THR A 421 14.01 -3.02 12.60
N SER A 422 14.87 -3.10 13.62
CA SER A 422 14.47 -2.71 14.98
C SER A 422 14.02 -1.25 15.07
N GLU A 423 14.74 -0.32 14.43
CA GLU A 423 14.40 1.10 14.41
C GLU A 423 13.05 1.34 13.74
N ILE A 424 12.84 0.81 12.53
CA ILE A 424 11.57 0.96 11.81
C ILE A 424 10.41 0.42 12.64
N TYR A 425 10.51 -0.79 13.19
CA TYR A 425 9.44 -1.37 14.00
C TYR A 425 9.24 -0.65 15.35
N THR A 426 10.25 0.06 15.87
CA THR A 426 10.07 0.92 17.06
C THR A 426 9.47 2.29 16.76
N GLN A 427 9.71 2.83 15.56
CA GLN A 427 9.22 4.15 15.13
C GLN A 427 7.81 4.06 14.55
N SER A 428 7.52 2.99 13.80
CA SER A 428 6.22 2.77 13.18
C SER A 428 5.19 2.41 14.24
N THR A 429 3.95 2.94 14.10
CA THR A 429 2.71 2.49 14.78
C THR A 429 2.37 0.99 14.57
N SER A 430 3.32 0.23 14.01
CA SER A 430 3.38 -1.20 13.68
C SER A 430 2.96 -2.18 14.79
N LYS A 431 2.72 -1.72 16.01
CA LYS A 431 2.11 -2.57 17.05
C LYS A 431 0.72 -3.05 16.60
N LEU A 432 -0.02 -2.21 15.86
CA LEU A 432 -1.31 -2.59 15.29
C LEU A 432 -1.18 -3.58 14.13
N ASP A 433 -0.27 -3.32 13.19
CA ASP A 433 -0.01 -4.20 12.04
C ASP A 433 0.36 -5.61 12.50
N ASN A 434 1.23 -5.71 13.52
CA ASN A 434 1.73 -6.99 14.00
C ASN A 434 0.67 -7.77 14.82
N GLU A 435 -0.16 -7.08 15.63
CA GLU A 435 -1.28 -7.72 16.35
C GLU A 435 -2.36 -8.23 15.38
N MET A 436 -2.65 -7.46 14.32
CA MET A 436 -3.67 -7.82 13.33
C MET A 436 -3.18 -8.84 12.29
N GLU A 437 -1.90 -8.83 11.96
CA GLU A 437 -1.25 -9.90 11.20
C GLU A 437 -1.21 -11.20 12.01
N GLN A 438 -1.00 -11.13 13.33
CA GLN A 438 -1.19 -12.28 14.21
C GLN A 438 -2.63 -12.81 14.11
N MET A 439 -3.66 -11.96 14.11
CA MET A 439 -5.06 -12.39 13.90
C MET A 439 -5.31 -13.00 12.51
N THR A 440 -4.71 -12.44 11.45
CA THR A 440 -4.90 -12.89 10.07
C THR A 440 -4.17 -14.22 9.82
N GLN A 441 -2.98 -14.41 10.41
CA GLN A 441 -2.18 -15.64 10.32
C GLN A 441 -2.66 -16.72 11.30
N SER A 442 -3.20 -16.37 12.48
CA SER A 442 -3.46 -17.35 13.55
C SER A 442 -4.78 -18.11 13.45
N SER A 443 -5.77 -17.71 12.62
CA SER A 443 -7.10 -18.35 12.70
C SER A 443 -7.84 -18.64 11.40
N LEU A 444 -7.59 -17.93 10.29
CA LEU A 444 -8.53 -17.95 9.15
C LEU A 444 -8.01 -18.61 7.86
N PHE A 445 -6.69 -18.72 7.64
CA PHE A 445 -6.15 -19.23 6.36
C PHE A 445 -5.30 -20.50 6.46
N GLN A 446 -4.67 -20.81 7.61
CA GLN A 446 -3.83 -22.02 7.74
C GLN A 446 -4.60 -23.35 7.73
N MET A 447 -5.90 -23.36 8.08
CA MET A 447 -6.72 -24.59 8.00
C MET A 447 -6.99 -25.03 6.54
N ALA A 448 -6.84 -24.14 5.56
CA ALA A 448 -6.94 -24.49 4.14
C ALA A 448 -5.67 -25.20 3.64
N GLU A 449 -4.52 -24.95 4.28
CA GLU A 449 -3.19 -25.35 3.81
C GLU A 449 -2.82 -26.82 4.14
N THR A 450 -3.45 -27.42 5.17
CA THR A 450 -3.09 -28.76 5.65
C THR A 450 -3.84 -29.93 5.00
N ARG A 451 -4.66 -29.70 3.96
CA ARG A 451 -5.48 -30.77 3.35
C ARG A 451 -5.59 -30.70 1.83
N THR A 452 -4.50 -30.84 1.10
CA THR A 452 -4.58 -31.19 -0.34
C THR A 452 -3.33 -31.92 -0.85
N PRO A 453 -3.32 -33.26 -0.87
CA PRO A 453 -2.65 -33.99 -1.94
C PRO A 453 -3.60 -34.06 -3.16
N GLN A 454 -3.13 -33.54 -4.29
CA GLN A 454 -3.61 -33.80 -5.67
C GLN A 454 -5.13 -34.01 -5.84
N MET A 455 -5.88 -32.93 -6.08
CA MET A 455 -7.22 -33.05 -6.65
C MET A 455 -7.34 -32.19 -7.92
N GLY A 456 -7.82 -32.82 -9.00
CA GLY A 456 -8.07 -32.18 -10.29
C GLY A 456 -9.25 -31.20 -10.25
N SER A 457 -9.37 -30.41 -11.32
CA SER A 457 -10.29 -29.26 -11.47
C SER A 457 -11.77 -29.56 -11.21
N GLU A 458 -12.21 -30.82 -11.29
CA GLU A 458 -13.60 -31.21 -11.03
C GLU A 458 -13.96 -31.25 -9.53
N ASN A 459 -12.97 -31.21 -8.63
CA ASN A 459 -13.20 -31.25 -7.18
C ASN A 459 -13.17 -29.87 -6.51
N VAL A 460 -12.90 -28.79 -7.24
CA VAL A 460 -12.85 -27.42 -6.68
C VAL A 460 -14.22 -27.00 -6.15
N THR A 461 -15.29 -27.32 -6.88
CA THR A 461 -16.66 -27.02 -6.44
C THR A 461 -17.05 -27.84 -5.21
N SER A 462 -16.61 -29.10 -5.12
CA SER A 462 -16.81 -29.96 -3.95
C SER A 462 -16.02 -29.47 -2.74
N TYR A 463 -14.78 -29.00 -2.95
CA TYR A 463 -13.92 -28.42 -1.92
C TYR A 463 -14.48 -27.12 -1.37
N VAL A 464 -14.86 -26.17 -2.25
CA VAL A 464 -15.51 -24.90 -1.89
C VAL A 464 -16.84 -25.17 -1.20
N ASN A 465 -17.66 -26.11 -1.72
CA ASN A 465 -18.88 -26.51 -1.03
C ASN A 465 -18.60 -27.17 0.33
N SER A 466 -17.51 -27.93 0.50
CA SER A 466 -17.15 -28.49 1.80
C SER A 466 -16.70 -27.41 2.78
N ILE A 467 -15.98 -26.39 2.33
CA ILE A 467 -15.57 -25.24 3.15
C ILE A 467 -16.82 -24.44 3.56
N LEU A 468 -17.69 -24.11 2.61
CA LEU A 468 -18.92 -23.38 2.86
C LEU A 468 -19.90 -24.19 3.73
N HIS A 469 -19.99 -25.51 3.54
CA HIS A 469 -20.85 -26.39 4.33
C HIS A 469 -20.29 -26.62 5.74
N ASN A 470 -18.97 -26.64 5.91
CA ASN A 470 -18.32 -26.72 7.22
C ASN A 470 -18.41 -25.36 7.94
N TRP A 471 -18.32 -24.24 7.23
CA TRP A 471 -18.64 -22.91 7.76
C TRP A 471 -20.10 -22.81 8.19
N ALA A 472 -21.03 -23.34 7.39
CA ALA A 472 -22.44 -23.42 7.74
C ALA A 472 -22.74 -24.39 8.89
N SER A 473 -21.99 -25.48 9.07
CA SER A 473 -22.23 -26.41 10.19
C SER A 473 -21.56 -25.99 11.49
N VAL A 474 -20.45 -25.25 11.43
CA VAL A 474 -19.72 -24.76 12.61
C VAL A 474 -20.30 -23.43 13.10
N TYR A 475 -20.83 -22.60 12.20
CA TYR A 475 -21.29 -21.24 12.51
C TYR A 475 -22.72 -20.92 12.06
N GLY A 476 -23.43 -21.87 11.43
CA GLY A 476 -24.85 -21.74 11.19
C GLY A 476 -25.64 -22.01 12.47
N MET A 477 -26.13 -20.93 13.08
CA MET A 477 -27.45 -20.95 13.72
C MET A 477 -28.47 -20.39 12.73
#